data_AF-A0A968XPN1-F1
#
_entry.id   AF-A0A968XPN1-F1
#
_cell.length_a   1.000
_cell.length_b   1.000
_cell.length_c   1.000
_cell.angle_alpha   90.00
_cell.angle_beta   90.00
_cell.angle_gamma   90.00
#
_symmetry.space_group_name_H-M   'P 1'
#
loop_
_entity.id
_entity.type
_entity.pdbx_description
1 polymer ?
#
loop_
_entity_poly.entity_id
_entity_poly.type
_entity_poly.pdbx_seq_one_letter_code
_entity_poly.pdbx_strand_id
1 'polypeptide(L)'
;MNTIAKYDNFTPNGKTGLREYERSRYCKKNEVPKVFEDLIKNAKFKYVFLSYNNEGLMSETDVRKILQKYGKYNLTTTDYQRFKADKTENRNHKATETVEFLHILEKS
;
A
#
# COMPACT_ATOMS: atom_id res chain seq x y z
N MET A 1 12.97 7.42 7.22
CA MET A 1 14.41 7.30 7.52
C MET A 1 14.89 8.72 7.77
N ASN A 2 15.06 9.12 9.04
CA ASN A 2 15.16 10.54 9.42
C ASN A 2 16.52 10.90 10.02
N THR A 3 17.53 10.04 9.84
CA THR A 3 18.84 10.18 10.48
C THR A 3 19.54 11.49 10.14
N ILE A 4 19.52 11.90 8.86
CA ILE A 4 20.09 13.18 8.43
C ILE A 4 19.24 14.36 8.95
N ALA A 5 17.93 14.19 9.08
CA ALA A 5 17.03 15.25 9.55
C ALA A 5 17.09 15.48 11.07
N LYS A 6 17.49 14.48 11.86
CA LYS A 6 17.52 14.58 13.33
C LYS A 6 18.84 15.14 13.90
N TYR A 7 19.91 15.19 13.11
CA TYR A 7 21.20 15.81 13.48
C TYR A 7 21.75 15.42 14.87
N ASP A 8 21.41 14.22 15.35
CA ASP A 8 21.71 13.71 16.68
C ASP A 8 22.67 12.52 16.63
N ASN A 9 23.37 12.25 17.72
CA ASN A 9 24.21 11.06 17.83
C ASN A 9 23.33 9.83 18.10
N PHE A 10 23.65 8.69 17.48
CA PHE A 10 23.00 7.41 17.78
C PHE A 10 23.98 6.27 17.73
N THR A 11 23.62 5.19 18.41
CA THR A 11 24.35 3.93 18.33
C THR A 11 23.82 3.12 17.14
N PRO A 12 24.63 2.93 16.08
CA PRO A 12 24.22 2.14 14.91
C PRO A 12 24.03 0.67 15.25
N ASN A 13 23.00 0.03 14.68
CA ASN A 13 22.69 -1.38 14.90
C ASN A 13 22.94 -2.23 13.64
N GLY A 14 23.53 -3.42 13.84
CA GLY A 14 23.82 -4.39 12.77
C GLY A 14 24.87 -3.95 11.75
N LYS A 15 25.07 -4.75 10.69
CA LYS A 15 26.09 -4.50 9.65
C LYS A 15 25.79 -3.24 8.80
N THR A 16 24.53 -2.82 8.74
CA THR A 16 24.09 -1.66 7.95
C THR A 16 24.06 -0.36 8.76
N GLY A 17 24.35 -0.42 10.07
CA GLY A 17 24.47 0.73 10.95
C GLY A 17 23.24 1.62 11.04
N LEU A 18 22.05 1.03 10.92
CA LEU A 18 20.80 1.77 10.95
C LEU A 18 20.41 2.11 12.40
N ARG A 19 19.70 3.23 12.56
CA ARG A 19 18.98 3.53 13.80
C ARG A 19 17.90 2.49 14.05
N GLU A 20 17.60 2.28 15.32
CA GLU A 20 16.34 1.66 15.69
C GLU A 20 15.20 2.51 15.09
N TYR A 21 14.44 1.88 14.20
CA TYR A 21 13.40 2.53 13.42
C TYR A 21 12.07 1.88 13.75
N GLU A 22 11.16 2.68 14.30
CA GLU A 22 9.79 2.25 14.48
C GLU A 22 9.08 2.20 13.13
N ARG A 23 8.72 0.99 12.73
CA ARG A 23 7.98 0.76 11.49
C ARG A 23 6.51 1.12 11.71
N SER A 24 6.00 2.05 10.90
CA SER A 24 4.56 2.37 10.85
C SER A 24 3.71 1.10 10.66
N ARG A 25 2.54 1.08 11.31
CA ARG A 25 1.57 -0.01 11.19
C ARG A 25 1.10 -0.21 9.75
N TYR A 26 1.04 0.86 8.96
CA TYR A 26 0.73 0.80 7.53
C TYR A 26 1.79 0.03 6.72
N CYS A 27 3.01 -0.10 7.23
CA CYS A 27 4.06 -0.86 6.57
C CYS A 27 4.08 -2.33 6.99
N LYS A 28 3.21 -2.78 7.91
CA LYS A 28 3.20 -4.16 8.42
C LYS A 28 2.01 -4.92 7.84
N LYS A 29 2.29 -6.01 7.11
CA LYS A 29 1.27 -6.82 6.40
C LYS A 29 0.10 -7.27 7.29
N ASN A 30 0.38 -7.63 8.54
CA ASN A 30 -0.65 -8.13 9.47
C ASN A 30 -1.44 -7.02 10.18
N GLU A 31 -0.91 -5.78 10.21
CA GLU A 31 -1.55 -4.66 10.90
C GLU A 31 -2.25 -3.70 9.93
N VAL A 32 -1.78 -3.61 8.68
CA VAL A 32 -2.33 -2.68 7.69
C VAL A 32 -3.83 -2.82 7.45
N PRO A 33 -4.45 -4.02 7.42
CA PRO A 33 -5.90 -4.11 7.21
C PRO A 33 -6.68 -3.46 8.37
N LYS A 34 -6.21 -3.65 9.61
CA LYS A 34 -6.85 -3.10 10.80
C LYS A 34 -6.76 -1.58 10.85
N VAL A 35 -5.60 -1.02 10.52
CA VAL A 35 -5.40 0.45 10.55
C VAL A 35 -6.10 1.12 9.36
N PHE A 36 -6.15 0.44 8.21
CA PHE A 36 -6.93 0.90 7.06
C PHE A 36 -8.45 0.90 7.36
N GLU A 37 -8.97 -0.16 7.97
CA GLU A 37 -10.38 -0.23 8.38
C GLU A 37 -10.74 0.89 9.37
N ASP A 38 -9.88 1.16 10.36
CA ASP A 38 -10.08 2.26 11.31
C ASP A 38 -10.07 3.64 10.61
N LEU A 39 -9.19 3.84 9.62
CA LEU A 39 -9.20 5.05 8.80
C LEU A 39 -10.53 5.22 8.05
N ILE A 40 -11.01 4.17 7.36
CA ILE A 40 -12.27 4.22 6.61
C ILE A 40 -13.46 4.46 7.54
N LYS A 41 -13.49 3.81 8.70
CA LYS A 41 -14.54 3.99 9.71
C LYS A 41 -14.65 5.45 10.14
N ASN A 42 -13.53 6.08 10.46
CA ASN A 42 -13.49 7.45 11.00
C ASN A 42 -13.52 8.54 9.93
N ALA A 43 -13.27 8.20 8.67
CA ALA A 43 -13.31 9.13 7.54
C ALA A 43 -14.71 9.73 7.35
N LYS A 44 -14.84 11.06 7.47
CA LYS A 44 -16.13 11.78 7.32
C LYS A 44 -16.33 12.27 5.88
N PHE A 45 -16.27 11.34 4.92
CA PHE A 45 -16.45 11.63 3.50
C PHE A 45 -17.55 10.76 2.92
N LYS A 46 -18.39 11.33 2.05
CA LYS A 46 -19.41 10.60 1.31
C LYS A 46 -18.79 9.67 0.26
N TYR A 47 -17.71 10.11 -0.39
CA TYR A 47 -16.99 9.31 -1.39
C TYR A 47 -15.53 9.14 -0.98
N VAL A 48 -15.02 7.92 -1.07
CA VAL A 48 -13.61 7.58 -0.87
C VAL A 48 -13.10 6.87 -2.12
N PHE A 49 -12.01 7.38 -2.68
CA PHE A 49 -11.31 6.80 -3.82
C PHE A 49 -9.95 6.30 -3.34
N LEU A 50 -9.63 5.05 -3.65
CA LEU A 50 -8.34 4.44 -3.33
C LEU A 50 -7.77 3.82 -4.60
N SER A 51 -6.70 4.42 -5.13
CA SER A 51 -5.85 3.77 -6.12
C SER A 51 -4.87 2.84 -5.40
N TYR A 52 -4.90 1.55 -5.74
CA TYR A 52 -4.09 0.52 -5.11
C TYR A 52 -3.78 -0.59 -6.11
N ASN A 53 -2.54 -1.06 -6.16
CA ASN A 53 -2.15 -2.12 -7.10
C ASN A 53 -2.09 -3.50 -6.43
N ASN A 54 -1.91 -4.55 -7.24
CA ASN A 54 -1.79 -5.94 -6.79
C ASN A 54 -0.48 -6.29 -6.05
N GLU A 55 0.51 -5.38 -6.00
CA GLU A 55 1.80 -5.58 -5.33
C GLU A 55 1.81 -5.02 -3.89
N GLY A 56 0.73 -4.35 -3.47
CA GLY A 56 0.58 -3.77 -2.15
C GLY A 56 0.48 -4.81 -1.01
N LEU A 57 0.51 -4.32 0.23
CA LEU A 57 0.44 -5.16 1.43
C LEU A 57 -0.95 -5.78 1.70
N MET A 58 -1.99 -5.27 1.05
CA MET A 58 -3.37 -5.76 1.13
C MET A 58 -3.76 -6.27 -0.25
N SER A 59 -4.47 -7.38 -0.34
CA SER A 59 -5.02 -7.82 -1.63
C SER A 59 -6.23 -6.96 -2.01
N GLU A 60 -6.58 -6.97 -3.30
CA GLU A 60 -7.83 -6.40 -3.81
C GLU A 60 -9.04 -6.92 -3.00
N THR A 61 -9.03 -8.20 -2.63
CA THR A 61 -10.09 -8.81 -1.83
C THR A 61 -10.13 -8.29 -0.39
N ASP A 62 -9.00 -7.96 0.22
CA ASP A 62 -8.95 -7.38 1.57
C ASP A 62 -9.55 -5.97 1.57
N VAL A 63 -9.14 -5.14 0.61
CA VAL A 63 -9.64 -3.77 0.44
C VAL A 63 -11.15 -3.79 0.18
N ARG A 64 -11.62 -4.66 -0.73
CA ARG A 64 -13.03 -4.87 -1.02
C ARG A 64 -13.83 -5.23 0.24
N LYS A 65 -13.37 -6.22 1.00
CA LYS A 65 -14.03 -6.67 2.24
C LYS A 65 -14.14 -5.55 3.28
N ILE A 66 -13.14 -4.68 3.37
CA ILE A 66 -13.16 -3.56 4.31
C ILE A 66 -14.14 -2.48 3.85
N LEU A 67 -14.04 -2.03 2.59
CA LEU A 67 -14.87 -0.93 2.09
C LEU A 67 -16.37 -1.28 2.04
N GLN A 68 -16.72 -2.52 1.68
CA GLN A 68 -18.11 -3.00 1.63
C GLN A 68 -18.84 -2.91 2.98
N LYS A 69 -18.13 -2.88 4.11
CA LYS A 69 -18.74 -2.74 5.44
C LYS A 69 -19.30 -1.34 5.70
N TYR A 70 -18.85 -0.34 4.96
CA TYR A 70 -19.13 1.07 5.24
C TYR A 70 -19.99 1.77 4.19
N GLY A 71 -20.49 1.02 3.19
CA GLY A 71 -21.37 1.57 2.18
C GLY A 71 -21.28 0.82 0.85
N LYS A 72 -21.71 1.50 -0.22
CA LYS A 72 -21.73 0.93 -1.57
C LYS A 72 -20.32 0.96 -2.16
N TYR A 73 -19.81 -0.22 -2.50
CA TYR A 73 -18.48 -0.42 -3.07
C TYR A 73 -18.55 -0.68 -4.57
N ASN A 74 -17.72 0.02 -5.33
CA ASN A 74 -17.45 -0.22 -6.74
C ASN A 74 -15.93 -0.38 -6.97
N LEU A 75 -15.57 -1.09 -8.04
CA LEU A 75 -14.19 -1.26 -8.47
C LEU A 75 -14.08 -0.89 -9.95
N THR A 76 -13.11 -0.03 -10.27
CA THR A 76 -12.71 0.25 -11.64
C THR A 76 -11.28 -0.25 -11.82
N THR A 77 -11.05 -1.10 -12.81
CA THR A 77 -9.71 -1.54 -13.21
C THR A 77 -9.27 -0.73 -14.41
N THR A 78 -8.00 -0.36 -14.45
CA THR A 78 -7.38 0.21 -15.67
C THR A 78 -6.08 -0.54 -15.91
N ASP A 79 -5.99 -1.17 -17.07
CA ASP A 79 -4.81 -1.91 -17.47
C ASP A 79 -3.75 -0.93 -17.97
N TYR A 80 -2.66 -0.75 -17.23
CA TYR A 80 -1.52 0.04 -17.67
C TYR A 80 -0.44 -0.87 -18.28
N GLN A 81 0.03 -0.52 -19.48
CA GLN A 81 1.21 -1.16 -20.05
C GLN A 81 2.44 -0.81 -19.20
N ARG A 82 3.12 -1.83 -18.65
CA ARG A 82 4.40 -1.64 -17.94
C ARG A 82 5.38 -0.87 -18.81
N PHE A 83 5.88 0.26 -18.32
CA PHE A 83 7.00 0.96 -18.95
C PHE A 83 8.24 0.07 -18.87
N LYS A 84 8.66 -0.50 -20.00
CA LYS A 84 9.91 -1.26 -20.14
C LYS A 84 11.06 -0.28 -20.37
N ALA A 85 11.85 -0.01 -19.33
CA ALA A 85 13.07 0.78 -19.48
C ALA A 85 14.26 -0.02 -20.02
N ASP A 86 14.24 -1.37 -19.97
CA ASP A 86 15.37 -2.20 -20.40
C ASP A 86 15.00 -3.19 -21.52
N LYS A 87 15.84 -3.18 -22.57
CA LYS A 87 15.85 -4.15 -23.65
C LYS A 87 16.29 -5.52 -23.13
N THR A 88 15.46 -6.51 -23.44
CA THR A 88 15.76 -7.90 -23.82
C THR A 88 16.98 -8.60 -23.22
N GLU A 89 16.69 -9.78 -22.67
CA GLU A 89 17.57 -10.89 -22.27
C GLU A 89 17.95 -10.96 -20.79
N ASN A 90 17.64 -12.11 -20.20
CA ASN A 90 18.22 -12.63 -18.96
C ASN A 90 17.61 -12.35 -17.58
N ARG A 91 16.28 -12.21 -17.44
CA ARG A 91 15.62 -12.48 -16.14
C ARG A 91 14.29 -13.22 -16.32
N ASN A 92 14.19 -14.42 -15.75
CA ASN A 92 12.92 -15.11 -15.53
C ASN A 92 12.06 -14.28 -14.57
N HIS A 93 11.21 -13.42 -15.12
CA HIS A 93 10.34 -12.55 -14.33
C HIS A 93 9.18 -13.39 -13.76
N LYS A 94 9.10 -13.48 -12.42
CA LYS A 94 8.11 -14.28 -11.68
C LYS A 94 6.72 -13.62 -11.52
N ALA A 95 6.46 -12.49 -12.16
CA ALA A 95 5.14 -11.84 -12.15
C ALA A 95 4.92 -11.06 -13.44
N THR A 96 3.87 -11.43 -14.16
CA THR A 96 3.65 -11.04 -15.56
C THR A 96 2.99 -9.65 -15.68
N GLU A 97 2.22 -9.20 -14.70
CA GLU A 97 1.39 -7.98 -14.83
C GLU A 97 1.17 -7.25 -13.48
N THR A 98 1.30 -5.92 -13.49
CA THR A 98 0.90 -5.04 -12.38
C THR A 98 -0.46 -4.45 -12.79
N VAL A 99 -1.52 -4.72 -12.01
CA VAL A 99 -2.87 -4.21 -12.28
C VAL A 99 -3.17 -3.08 -11.30
N GLU A 100 -3.61 -1.94 -11.81
CA GLU A 100 -4.08 -0.83 -10.99
C GLU A 100 -5.58 -0.96 -10.72
N PHE A 101 -5.94 -0.94 -9.43
CA PHE A 101 -7.32 -0.93 -8.98
C PHE A 101 -7.68 0.45 -8.45
N LEU A 102 -8.76 1.03 -8.97
CA LEU A 102 -9.44 2.16 -8.37
C LEU A 102 -10.65 1.66 -7.59
N HIS A 103 -10.49 1.57 -6.27
CA HIS A 103 -11.55 1.25 -5.33
C HIS A 103 -12.38 2.49 -5.04
N ILE A 104 -13.70 2.38 -5.13
CA ILE A 104 -14.65 3.48 -4.93
C ILE A 104 -15.62 3.07 -3.83
N LEU A 105 -15.72 3.86 -2.78
CA LEU A 105 -16.70 3.70 -1.71
C LEU A 105 -17.62 4.93 -1.67
N GLU A 106 -18.92 4.70 -1.82
CA GLU A 106 -19.97 5.63 -1.43
C GLU A 106 -20.46 5.27 -0.03
N LYS A 107 -20.04 6.06 0.96
CA LYS A 107 -20.24 5.80 2.39
C LYS A 107 -21.69 6.11 2.81
N SER A 108 -22.30 5.17 3.53
CA SER A 108 -23.67 5.24 4.08
C SER A 108 -23.71 5.72 5.53
#